data_AF-A0A938G7F2-F1
#
_entry.id   AF-A0A938G7F2-F1
#
_cell.length_a   1.000
_cell.length_b   1.000
_cell.length_c   1.000
_cell.angle_alpha   90.00
_cell.angle_beta   90.00
_cell.angle_gamma   90.00
#
_symmetry.space_group_name_H-M   'P 1'
#
loop_
_entity.id
_entity.type
_entity.pdbx_description
1 polymer ?
#
loop_
_entity_poly.entity_id
_entity_poly.type
_entity_poly.pdbx_seq_one_letter_code
_entity_poly.pdbx_strand_id
1 'polypeptide(L)' 'MPSSLVVPIRRLDPDLPMPARAHPDDAGLDLHARVDAVIAANGGRVLVPTGVAVAIPRGYMG' A
#
# COMPACT_ATOMS: atom_id res chain seq x y z
N MET A 1 15.51 17.74 14.21
CA MET A 1 14.41 16.77 14.09
C MET A 1 14.26 16.44 12.62
N PRO A 2 14.39 15.18 12.16
CA PRO A 2 13.98 14.89 10.79
C PRO A 2 12.52 15.30 10.65
N SER A 3 12.22 16.12 9.65
CA SER A 3 10.85 16.53 9.37
C SER A 3 10.03 15.29 9.02
N SER A 4 8.88 15.12 9.65
CA SER A 4 7.96 14.04 9.28
C SER A 4 7.49 14.28 7.85
N LEU A 5 7.78 13.35 6.94
CA LEU A 5 7.25 13.38 5.58
C LEU A 5 5.78 12.93 5.61
N VAL A 6 4.87 13.84 5.24
CA VAL A 6 3.45 13.51 5.09
C VAL A 6 3.20 13.01 3.68
N VAL A 7 2.66 11.79 3.56
CA VAL A 7 2.22 11.20 2.29
C VAL A 7 0.69 11.13 2.29
N PRO A 8 -0.01 11.98 1.52
CA PRO A 8 -1.46 11.92 1.45
C PRO A 8 -1.93 10.62 0.79
N ILE A 9 -2.93 9.98 1.41
CA ILE A 9 -3.56 8.76 0.91
C ILE A 9 -5.06 9.01 0.82
N ARG A 10 -5.65 8.59 -0.30
CA ARG A 10 -7.11 8.51 -0.46
C ARG A 10 -7.53 7.06 -0.52
N ARG A 11 -8.40 6.65 0.40
CA ARG A 11 -9.12 5.37 0.30
C ARG A 11 -10.08 5.44 -0.88
N LEU A 12 -9.90 4.55 -1.84
CA LEU A 12 -10.81 4.32 -2.95
C LEU A 12 -11.87 3.28 -2.56
N ASP A 13 -11.52 2.39 -1.64
CA ASP A 13 -12.41 1.45 -0.99
C ASP A 13 -12.49 1.78 0.51
N PRO A 14 -13.64 2.28 1.02
CA PRO A 14 -13.77 2.71 2.40
C PRO A 14 -13.82 1.56 3.40
N ASP A 15 -14.12 0.34 2.95
CA ASP A 15 -14.27 -0.85 3.78
C ASP A 15 -12.91 -1.50 4.09
N LEU A 16 -11.86 -1.14 3.35
CA LEU A 16 -10.49 -1.57 3.65
C LEU A 16 -9.83 -0.70 4.74
N PRO A 17 -8.97 -1.32 5.58
CA PRO A 17 -8.17 -0.59 6.53
C PRO A 17 -7.16 0.34 5.83
N MET A 18 -6.74 1.39 6.53
CA MET A 18 -5.64 2.23 6.08
C MET A 18 -4.32 1.43 6.09
N PRO A 19 -3.43 1.62 5.10
CA PRO A 19 -2.08 1.09 5.16
C PRO A 19 -1.39 1.51 6.46
N ALA A 20 -0.74 0.57 7.12
CA ALA A 20 -0.07 0.77 8.40
C ALA A 20 1.22 -0.05 8.45
N ARG A 21 2.13 0.33 9.36
CA ARG A 21 3.28 -0.52 9.68
C ARG A 21 2.83 -1.60 10.66
N ALA A 22 3.36 -2.80 10.51
CA ALA A 22 3.18 -3.85 11.52
C ALA A 22 3.98 -3.55 12.79
N HIS A 23 5.18 -2.95 12.63
CA HIS A 23 6.08 -2.58 13.73
C HIS A 23 6.52 -1.11 13.63
N PRO A 24 6.92 -0.49 14.76
CA PRO A 24 7.25 0.94 14.79
C PRO A 24 8.32 1.38 13.78
N ASP A 25 9.31 0.54 13.54
CA ASP A 25 10.51 0.86 12.75
C ASP A 25 10.51 0.22 11.34
N ASP A 26 9.37 -0.33 10.90
CA ASP A 26 9.27 -0.94 9.57
C ASP A 26 9.45 0.11 8.46
N ALA A 27 10.27 -0.23 7.47
CA ALA A 27 10.51 0.62 6.31
C ALA A 27 9.25 0.78 5.42
N GLY A 28 8.45 -0.27 5.31
CA GLY A 28 7.25 -0.33 4.48
C GLY A 28 5.94 -0.16 5.24
N LEU A 29 4.84 -0.12 4.50
CA LEU A 29 3.49 -0.22 5.02
C LEU A 29 2.81 -1.44 4.39
N ASP A 30 2.03 -2.15 5.18
CA ASP A 30 1.25 -3.28 4.70
C ASP A 30 0.07 -2.80 3.86
N LEU A 31 -0.17 -3.51 2.75
CA LEU A 31 -1.28 -3.26 1.83
C LEU A 31 -2.24 -4.44 1.83
N HIS A 32 -3.53 -4.15 1.82
CA HIS A 32 -4.57 -5.16 1.72
C HIS A 32 -4.99 -5.38 0.27
N ALA A 33 -5.23 -6.64 -0.09
CA ALA A 33 -5.89 -6.97 -1.34
C ALA A 33 -7.35 -6.49 -1.27
N ARG A 34 -7.80 -5.74 -2.29
CA ARG A 34 -9.20 -5.30 -2.39
C ARG A 34 -10.14 -6.41 -2.88
N VAL A 35 -9.58 -7.41 -3.53
CA VAL A 35 -10.33 -8.52 -4.13
C VAL A 35 -9.57 -9.81 -3.89
N ASP A 36 -10.30 -10.91 -3.81
CA ASP A 36 -9.71 -12.24 -3.90
C ASP A 36 -9.00 -12.40 -5.24
N ALA A 37 -7.84 -13.05 -5.21
CA ALA A 37 -7.06 -13.34 -6.40
C ALA A 37 -6.48 -14.75 -6.32
N VAL A 38 -6.51 -15.45 -7.44
CA VAL A 38 -5.85 -16.75 -7.60
C VAL A 38 -4.58 -16.54 -8.42
N ILE A 39 -3.45 -16.94 -7.86
CA ILE A 39 -2.17 -16.94 -8.56
C ILE A 39 -1.97 -18.33 -9.15
N ALA A 40 -1.82 -18.41 -10.48
CA ALA A 40 -1.54 -19.68 -11.13
C ALA A 40 -0.20 -20.26 -10.65
N ALA A 41 -0.16 -21.57 -10.39
CA ALA A 41 1.07 -22.27 -10.02
C ALA A 41 2.13 -22.18 -11.14
N ASN A 42 3.38 -22.51 -10.82
CA ASN A 42 4.51 -22.52 -11.76
C ASN A 42 4.84 -21.15 -12.38
N GLY A 43 4.85 -20.09 -11.56
CA GLY A 43 5.33 -18.76 -11.96
C GLY A 43 4.25 -17.79 -12.44
N GLY A 44 2.97 -18.06 -12.14
CA GLY A 44 1.87 -17.15 -12.44
C GLY A 44 2.02 -15.78 -11.77
N ARG A 45 1.41 -14.77 -12.39
CA ARG A 45 1.39 -13.38 -11.92
C ARG A 45 -0.01 -12.82 -12.07
N VAL A 46 -0.43 -12.01 -11.10
CA VAL A 46 -1.71 -11.29 -11.14
C VAL A 46 -1.51 -9.89 -10.59
N LEU A 47 -2.21 -8.92 -11.17
CA LEU A 47 -2.30 -7.58 -10.63
C LEU A 47 -3.44 -7.52 -9.62
N VAL A 48 -3.14 -7.18 -8.37
CA VAL A 48 -4.14 -7.06 -7.31
C VAL A 48 -4.33 -5.60 -6.94
N PRO A 49 -5.54 -5.02 -7.10
CA PRO A 49 -5.80 -3.66 -6.65
C PRO A 49 -5.77 -3.57 -5.13
N THR A 50 -5.20 -2.49 -4.61
CA THR A 50 -5.03 -2.27 -3.16
C THR A 50 -6.09 -1.36 -2.54
N GLY A 51 -6.93 -0.73 -3.36
CA GLY A 51 -8.01 0.15 -2.89
C GLY A 51 -7.56 1.51 -2.35
N VAL A 52 -6.32 1.93 -2.64
CA VAL A 52 -5.78 3.24 -2.24
C VAL A 52 -5.16 3.98 -3.42
N ALA A 53 -5.23 5.31 -3.38
CA ALA A 53 -4.43 6.20 -4.20
C ALA A 53 -3.45 6.97 -3.31
N VAL A 54 -2.19 7.06 -3.73
CA VAL A 54 -1.10 7.63 -2.92
C VAL A 54 -0.45 8.80 -3.67
N ALA A 55 -0.26 9.92 -2.97
CA ALA A 55 0.46 11.08 -3.50
C ALA A 55 1.92 11.06 -3.01
N ILE A 56 2.76 10.28 -3.68
CA ILE A 56 4.19 10.20 -3.37
C ILE A 56 4.87 11.55 -3.69
N PRO A 57 5.57 12.19 -2.73
CA PRO A 57 6.26 13.45 -2.96
C PRO A 57 7.37 13.31 -4.01
N ARG A 58 7.65 14.38 -4.76
CA ARG A 58 8.75 14.40 -5.72
C ARG A 58 10.08 14.08 -5.02
N GLY A 59 10.91 13.26 -5.67
CA GLY A 59 12.19 12.79 -5.10
C GLY A 59 12.08 11.50 -4.29
N TYR A 60 10.88 10.93 -4.15
CA TYR A 60 10.63 9.66 -3.46
C TYR A 60 9.99 8.63 -4.40
N MET A 61 10.03 7.36 -4.00
CA MET A 61 9.40 6.22 -4.67
C MET A 61 8.51 5.49 -3.66
N GLY A 62 7.52 4.75 -4.15
CA GLY A 62 6.62 3.90 -3.36
C GLY A 62 6.61 2.48 -3.88
#